data_AF-A0A5C3QYN5-F1
#
_entry.id   AF-A0A5C3QYN5-F1
#
_cell.length_a   1.000
_cell.length_b   1.000
_cell.length_c   1.000
_cell.angle_alpha   90.00
_cell.angle_beta   90.00
_cell.angle_gamma   90.00
#
_symmetry.space_group_name_H-M   'P 1'
#
loop_
_entity.id
_entity.type
_entity.pdbx_description
1 polymer ?
#
loop_
_entity_poly.entity_id
_entity_poly.type
_entity_poly.pdbx_seq_one_letter_code
_entity_poly.pdbx_strand_id
1 'polypeptide(L)'
;MNSRRALNIFLSILALFLVGTVVLLSSISYYLAIDPSAYLSELEVPYSNPPTQRWNASEHDQVEQIPRIIHQTWKTETLPDKYVNVSRDCREMMPDYEYMLWTDKSSRQFIEKHYPWFLDTYDNYPYVIQRADTIRYFVLHHYGGIYVDLDIGCLRPMDQLLVHPVILPKTIPVGVSNDLMFSAKGHPFMEQTIHNLATFDHSWILNYPTVMFSTGPMFVSIIYALYTSHNSRDIRILPKALYGKNAKDGEAPHSFFYHLYGSSWHAEDAGFIAFLRDKGKILMWIGL
;
A
#
# COMPACT_ATOMS: atom_id res chain seq x y z
N MET A 1 49.53 0.72 19.83
CA MET A 1 48.92 0.32 18.55
C MET A 1 48.95 1.53 17.63
N ASN A 2 49.62 1.48 16.46
CA ASN A 2 49.86 2.66 15.62
C ASN A 2 48.53 3.28 15.15
N SER A 3 48.31 4.58 15.43
CA SER A 3 47.09 5.33 15.08
C SER A 3 46.71 5.17 13.60
N ARG A 4 47.70 5.15 12.70
CA ARG A 4 47.50 4.88 11.26
C ARG A 4 46.95 3.49 10.96
N ARG A 5 47.36 2.45 11.71
CA ARG A 5 46.85 1.09 11.53
C ARG A 5 45.41 0.97 12.02
N ALA A 6 45.08 1.63 13.13
CA ALA A 6 43.70 1.69 13.64
C ALA A 6 42.77 2.43 12.67
N LEU A 7 43.22 3.57 12.12
CA LEU A 7 42.48 4.32 11.11
C LEU A 7 42.24 3.48 9.85
N ASN A 8 43.26 2.80 9.33
CA ASN A 8 43.11 1.96 8.14
C ASN A 8 42.14 0.80 8.38
N ILE A 9 42.20 0.14 9.54
CA ILE A 9 41.25 -0.92 9.91
C ILE A 9 39.83 -0.36 9.96
N PHE A 10 39.63 0.79 10.60
CA PHE A 10 38.33 1.44 10.67
C PHE A 10 37.78 1.78 9.28
N LEU A 11 38.59 2.40 8.42
CA LEU A 11 38.20 2.74 7.04
C LEU A 11 37.88 1.49 6.21
N SER A 12 38.63 0.39 6.36
CA SER A 12 38.32 -0.87 5.69
C SER A 12 37.01 -1.49 6.17
N ILE A 13 36.72 -1.47 7.48
CA ILE A 13 35.44 -1.95 8.02
C ILE A 13 34.29 -1.08 7.52
N LEU A 14 34.46 0.25 7.53
CA LEU A 14 33.46 1.19 7.02
C LEU A 14 33.20 0.95 5.53
N ALA A 15 34.25 0.78 4.72
CA ALA A 15 34.12 0.49 3.30
C ALA A 15 33.38 -0.84 3.05
N LEU A 16 33.72 -1.91 3.78
CA LEU A 16 33.02 -3.20 3.69
C LEU A 16 31.55 -3.07 4.09
N PHE A 17 31.25 -2.32 5.14
CA PHE A 17 29.88 -2.05 5.58
C PHE A 17 29.08 -1.30 4.51
N LEU A 18 29.66 -0.25 3.91
CA LEU A 18 29.03 0.53 2.85
C LEU A 18 28.79 -0.31 1.59
N VAL A 19 29.79 -1.09 1.16
CA VAL A 19 29.66 -2.00 0.02
C VAL A 19 28.57 -3.05 0.30
N GLY A 20 28.59 -3.69 1.47
CA GLY A 20 27.57 -4.64 1.87
C GLY A 20 26.16 -4.03 1.88
N THR A 21 26.04 -2.78 2.34
CA THR A 21 24.77 -2.04 2.33
C THR A 21 24.29 -1.76 0.91
N VAL A 22 25.17 -1.31 0.00
CA VAL A 22 24.83 -1.07 -1.40
C VAL A 22 24.37 -2.37 -2.07
N VAL A 23 25.08 -3.48 -1.86
CA VAL A 23 24.72 -4.79 -2.42
C VAL A 23 23.37 -5.24 -1.89
N LEU A 24 23.12 -5.12 -0.59
CA LEU A 24 21.84 -5.47 0.03
C LEU A 24 20.69 -4.64 -0.54
N LEU A 25 20.82 -3.30 -0.53
CA LEU A 25 19.76 -2.41 -1.02
C LEU A 25 19.51 -2.57 -2.51
N SER A 26 20.56 -2.80 -3.31
CA SER A 26 20.43 -3.08 -4.75
C SER A 26 19.71 -4.40 -4.98
N SER A 27 20.01 -5.42 -4.18
CA SER A 27 19.34 -6.73 -4.27
C SER A 27 17.87 -6.61 -3.92
N ILE A 28 17.53 -5.92 -2.82
CA ILE A 28 16.13 -5.66 -2.44
C ILE A 28 15.41 -4.90 -3.54
N SER A 29 16.05 -3.87 -4.11
CA SER A 29 15.47 -3.08 -5.20
C SER A 29 15.24 -3.89 -6.47
N TYR A 30 16.13 -4.84 -6.76
CA TYR A 30 15.99 -5.76 -7.89
C TYR A 30 14.85 -6.76 -7.66
N TYR A 31 14.79 -7.41 -6.49
CA TYR A 31 13.76 -8.40 -6.18
C TYR A 31 12.35 -7.80 -6.04
N LEU A 32 12.25 -6.54 -5.59
CA LEU A 32 10.99 -5.82 -5.46
C LEU A 32 10.70 -4.90 -6.65
N ALA A 33 11.47 -5.04 -7.74
CA ALA A 33 11.20 -4.31 -8.97
C ALA A 33 9.87 -4.78 -9.57
N ILE A 34 9.07 -3.80 -9.99
CA ILE A 34 7.81 -4.05 -10.69
C ILE A 34 8.10 -4.10 -12.19
N ASP A 35 7.64 -5.16 -12.85
CA ASP A 35 7.69 -5.28 -14.31
C ASP A 35 7.02 -4.05 -14.98
N PRO A 36 7.71 -3.35 -15.90
CA PRO A 36 7.15 -2.19 -16.60
C PRO A 36 5.81 -2.45 -17.30
N SER A 37 5.54 -3.69 -17.74
CA SER A 37 4.28 -4.07 -18.38
C SER A 37 3.09 -4.15 -17.42
N ALA A 38 3.34 -4.25 -16.11
CA ALA A 38 2.28 -4.30 -15.11
C ALA A 38 1.61 -2.93 -14.88
N TYR A 39 2.29 -1.83 -15.21
CA TYR A 39 1.76 -0.49 -15.01
C TYR A 39 0.57 -0.20 -15.92
N LEU A 40 -0.47 0.41 -15.35
CA LEU A 40 -1.58 0.98 -16.09
C LEU A 40 -1.11 2.21 -16.86
N SER A 41 -1.53 2.32 -18.11
CA SER A 41 -1.30 3.48 -18.97
C SER A 41 -2.59 4.28 -19.20
N GLU A 42 -2.46 5.55 -19.58
CA GLU A 42 -3.63 6.37 -19.96
C GLU A 42 -4.33 5.88 -21.24
N LEU A 43 -3.69 4.99 -22.01
CA LEU A 43 -4.35 4.33 -23.13
C LEU A 43 -5.37 3.29 -22.65
N GLU A 44 -5.11 2.66 -21.51
CA GLU A 44 -5.98 1.65 -20.91
C GLU A 44 -7.05 2.28 -20.02
N VAL A 45 -6.73 3.40 -19.37
CA VAL A 45 -7.64 4.14 -18.48
C VAL A 45 -7.74 5.63 -18.87
N PRO A 46 -8.33 5.94 -20.03
CA PRO A 46 -8.32 7.27 -20.62
C PRO A 46 -9.01 8.31 -19.73
N TYR A 47 -8.42 9.50 -19.71
CA TYR A 47 -9.01 10.66 -19.06
C TYR A 47 -10.28 11.11 -19.79
N SER A 48 -11.32 11.43 -19.02
CA SER A 48 -12.60 11.95 -19.52
C SER A 48 -12.75 13.43 -19.18
N ASN A 49 -13.44 14.19 -20.02
CA ASN A 49 -13.75 15.60 -19.77
C ASN A 49 -15.27 15.82 -19.91
N PRO A 50 -16.01 16.09 -18.81
CA PRO A 50 -15.51 16.36 -17.45
C PRO A 50 -14.91 15.11 -16.76
N PRO A 51 -14.00 15.30 -15.77
CA PRO A 51 -13.33 14.19 -15.08
C PRO A 51 -14.28 13.28 -14.30
N THR A 52 -15.50 13.76 -13.99
CA THR A 52 -16.54 13.03 -13.27
C THR A 52 -17.43 12.17 -14.18
N GLN A 53 -17.16 12.13 -15.49
CA GLN A 53 -17.90 11.30 -16.42
C GLN A 53 -17.77 9.81 -16.03
N ARG A 54 -18.91 9.14 -15.85
CA ARG A 54 -18.99 7.71 -15.53
C ARG A 54 -18.62 6.89 -16.76
N TRP A 55 -18.05 5.70 -16.52
CA TRP A 55 -17.65 4.78 -17.57
C TRP A 55 -18.33 3.42 -17.39
N ASN A 56 -18.65 2.76 -18.50
CA ASN A 56 -19.40 1.51 -18.52
C ASN A 56 -18.64 0.44 -19.30
N ALA A 57 -18.25 -0.65 -18.61
CA ALA A 57 -17.48 -1.73 -19.21
C ALA A 57 -18.17 -2.38 -20.41
N SER A 58 -19.50 -2.48 -20.37
CA SER A 58 -20.27 -3.15 -21.43
C SER A 58 -20.23 -2.40 -22.77
N GLU A 59 -20.00 -1.08 -22.76
CA GLU A 59 -19.87 -0.27 -23.98
C GLU A 59 -18.52 -0.50 -24.69
N HIS A 60 -17.60 -1.20 -24.04
CA HIS A 60 -16.26 -1.51 -24.51
C HIS A 60 -15.98 -3.02 -24.62
N ASP A 61 -17.02 -3.85 -24.60
CA ASP A 61 -16.91 -5.33 -24.61
C ASP A 61 -16.06 -5.87 -23.44
N GLN A 62 -16.08 -5.19 -22.29
CA GLN A 62 -15.37 -5.58 -21.08
C GLN A 62 -16.35 -5.96 -19.95
N VAL A 63 -15.85 -6.71 -18.98
CA VAL A 63 -16.60 -7.13 -17.79
C VAL A 63 -15.84 -6.70 -16.55
N GLU A 64 -16.58 -6.15 -15.59
CA GLU A 64 -16.03 -5.78 -14.29
C GLU A 64 -15.71 -7.03 -13.48
N GLN A 65 -14.48 -7.10 -13.00
CA GLN A 65 -13.98 -8.19 -12.15
C GLN A 65 -13.94 -7.78 -10.67
N ILE A 66 -13.72 -6.49 -10.39
CA ILE A 66 -13.74 -5.93 -9.04
C ILE A 66 -15.16 -5.47 -8.72
N PRO A 67 -15.77 -5.98 -7.63
CA PRO A 67 -17.07 -5.50 -7.16
C PRO A 67 -17.09 -3.99 -6.85
N ARG A 68 -18.23 -3.33 -7.08
CA ARG A 68 -18.46 -1.91 -6.76
C ARG A 68 -18.69 -1.70 -5.25
N ILE A 69 -17.68 -2.02 -4.43
CA ILE A 69 -17.72 -1.90 -2.97
C ILE A 69 -16.49 -1.10 -2.51
N ILE A 70 -16.71 0.00 -1.80
CA ILE A 70 -15.67 0.80 -1.16
C ILE A 70 -15.59 0.43 0.32
N HIS A 71 -14.44 -0.07 0.72
CA HIS A 71 -14.08 -0.37 2.10
C HIS A 71 -13.18 0.74 2.64
N GLN A 72 -13.51 1.24 3.83
CA GLN A 72 -12.62 2.10 4.62
C GLN A 72 -12.58 1.59 6.04
N THR A 73 -11.51 1.89 6.78
CA THR A 73 -11.39 1.53 8.20
C THR A 73 -11.26 2.76 9.07
N TRP A 74 -11.91 2.72 10.23
CA TRP A 74 -11.70 3.70 11.29
C TRP A 74 -11.85 3.04 12.66
N LYS A 75 -11.53 3.77 13.73
CA LYS A 75 -11.67 3.24 15.10
C LYS A 75 -13.13 3.01 15.48
N THR A 76 -14.02 3.88 15.02
CA THR A 76 -15.46 3.90 15.39
C THR A 76 -16.32 4.29 14.19
N GLU A 77 -17.64 4.28 14.35
CA GLU A 77 -18.58 4.67 13.30
C GLU A 77 -18.52 6.16 12.94
N THR A 78 -17.94 7.00 13.81
CA THR A 78 -17.85 8.45 13.61
C THR A 78 -16.47 8.83 13.11
N LEU A 79 -16.41 9.27 11.84
CA LEU A 79 -15.22 9.84 11.24
C LEU A 79 -14.97 11.27 11.77
N PRO A 80 -13.71 11.69 11.93
CA PRO A 80 -13.39 13.08 12.27
C PRO A 80 -13.60 14.00 11.06
N ASP A 81 -13.96 15.26 11.30
CA ASP A 81 -14.32 16.25 10.26
C ASP A 81 -13.32 16.34 9.10
N LYS A 82 -12.02 16.20 9.41
CA LYS A 82 -10.94 16.20 8.41
C LYS A 82 -11.13 15.14 7.32
N TYR A 83 -11.64 13.95 7.68
CA TYR A 83 -11.79 12.81 6.79
C TYR A 83 -13.22 12.59 6.31
N VAL A 84 -14.23 13.16 6.99
CA VAL A 84 -15.65 13.06 6.60
C VAL A 84 -15.85 13.56 5.17
N ASN A 85 -15.29 14.71 4.84
CA ASN A 85 -15.45 15.29 3.50
C ASN A 85 -14.77 14.43 2.44
N VAL A 86 -13.52 14.01 2.65
CA VAL A 86 -12.76 13.14 1.74
C VAL A 86 -13.50 11.83 1.44
N SER A 87 -13.99 11.17 2.50
CA SER A 87 -14.78 9.95 2.38
C SER A 87 -16.13 10.19 1.69
N ARG A 88 -16.77 11.33 1.92
CA ARG A 88 -18.03 11.70 1.27
C ARG A 88 -17.85 11.97 -0.22
N ASP A 89 -16.79 12.67 -0.62
CA ASP A 89 -16.53 13.04 -2.02
C ASP A 89 -16.49 11.82 -2.94
N CYS A 90 -15.77 10.76 -2.54
CA CYS A 90 -15.74 9.50 -3.29
C CYS A 90 -17.14 8.87 -3.43
N ARG A 91 -17.94 8.87 -2.36
CA ARG A 91 -19.28 8.25 -2.34
C ARG A 91 -20.28 9.03 -3.18
N GLU A 92 -20.25 10.36 -3.12
CA GLU A 92 -21.13 11.22 -3.91
C GLU A 92 -20.80 11.12 -5.41
N MET A 93 -19.53 10.93 -5.76
CA MET A 93 -19.09 10.69 -7.14
C MET A 93 -19.52 9.31 -7.68
N MET A 94 -19.71 8.32 -6.80
CA MET A 94 -19.99 6.92 -7.12
C MET A 94 -21.19 6.40 -6.31
N PRO A 95 -22.40 6.96 -6.51
CA PRO A 95 -23.56 6.66 -5.65
C PRO A 95 -24.10 5.24 -5.81
N ASP A 96 -23.71 4.55 -6.88
CA ASP A 96 -24.04 3.15 -7.17
C ASP A 96 -23.08 2.15 -6.53
N TYR A 97 -22.00 2.61 -5.89
CA TYR A 97 -21.07 1.76 -5.15
C TYR A 97 -21.59 1.55 -3.73
N GLU A 98 -21.48 0.32 -3.23
CA GLU A 98 -21.71 0.03 -1.81
C GLU A 98 -20.56 0.62 -0.99
N TYR A 99 -20.88 1.13 0.21
CA TYR A 99 -19.89 1.65 1.14
C TYR A 99 -19.91 0.89 2.45
N MET A 100 -18.75 0.40 2.88
CA MET A 100 -18.56 -0.30 4.14
C MET A 100 -17.46 0.37 4.97
N LEU A 101 -17.84 0.90 6.13
CA LEU A 101 -16.90 1.34 7.16
C LEU A 101 -16.64 0.19 8.13
N TRP A 102 -15.37 -0.15 8.31
CA TRP A 102 -14.92 -1.18 9.23
C TRP A 102 -14.35 -0.53 10.50
N THR A 103 -15.06 -0.69 11.61
CA THR A 103 -14.60 -0.26 12.92
C THR A 103 -13.65 -1.27 13.54
N ASP A 104 -12.88 -0.89 14.57
CA ASP A 104 -12.04 -1.85 15.31
C ASP A 104 -12.88 -3.05 15.80
N LYS A 105 -14.10 -2.77 16.27
CA LYS A 105 -15.05 -3.79 16.75
C LYS A 105 -15.56 -4.67 15.61
N SER A 106 -16.08 -4.08 14.52
CA SER A 106 -16.64 -4.86 13.42
C SER A 106 -15.56 -5.65 12.67
N SER A 107 -14.34 -5.13 12.61
CA SER A 107 -13.17 -5.80 12.03
C SER A 107 -12.82 -7.07 12.80
N ARG A 108 -12.70 -6.98 14.15
CA ARG A 108 -12.44 -8.16 14.97
C ARG A 108 -13.56 -9.20 14.86
N GLN A 109 -14.82 -8.76 14.93
CA GLN A 109 -15.98 -9.65 14.78
C GLN A 109 -16.02 -10.34 13.42
N PHE A 110 -15.59 -9.65 12.37
CA PHE A 110 -15.48 -10.23 11.03
C PHE A 110 -14.43 -11.33 10.96
N ILE A 111 -13.23 -11.10 11.51
CA ILE A 111 -12.18 -12.11 11.61
C ILE A 111 -12.66 -13.31 12.42
N GLU A 112 -13.23 -13.08 13.61
CA GLU A 112 -13.77 -14.14 14.47
C GLU A 112 -14.81 -15.01 13.76
N LYS A 113 -15.70 -14.39 12.97
CA LYS A 113 -16.78 -15.09 12.27
C LYS A 113 -16.33 -15.83 11.02
N HIS A 114 -15.46 -15.22 10.21
CA HIS A 114 -15.14 -15.71 8.86
C HIS A 114 -13.75 -16.33 8.73
N TYR A 115 -12.82 -15.96 9.61
CA TYR A 115 -11.43 -16.40 9.61
C TYR A 115 -10.94 -16.74 11.04
N PRO A 116 -11.67 -17.60 11.79
CA PRO A 116 -11.36 -17.85 13.20
C PRO A 116 -9.94 -18.40 13.42
N TRP A 117 -9.35 -19.05 12.41
CA TRP A 117 -7.96 -19.52 12.43
C TRP A 117 -6.92 -18.40 12.58
N PHE A 118 -7.27 -17.16 12.25
CA PHE A 118 -6.39 -16.00 12.33
C PHE A 118 -6.66 -15.12 13.56
N LEU A 119 -7.73 -15.38 14.32
CA LEU A 119 -8.18 -14.50 15.40
C LEU A 119 -7.10 -14.31 16.47
N ASP A 120 -6.40 -15.38 16.85
CA ASP A 120 -5.33 -15.31 17.85
C ASP A 120 -4.18 -14.39 17.40
N THR A 121 -3.73 -14.49 16.14
CA THR A 121 -2.72 -13.58 15.59
C THR A 121 -3.23 -12.14 15.57
N TYR A 122 -4.47 -11.94 15.10
CA TYR A 122 -5.09 -10.61 15.01
C TYR A 122 -5.17 -9.89 16.37
N ASP A 123 -5.59 -10.61 17.41
CA ASP A 123 -5.72 -10.09 18.77
C ASP A 123 -4.36 -9.83 19.43
N ASN A 124 -3.33 -10.60 19.08
CA ASN A 124 -1.98 -10.47 19.64
C ASN A 124 -1.10 -9.43 18.94
N TYR A 125 -1.54 -8.81 17.82
CA TYR A 125 -0.77 -7.74 17.20
C TYR A 125 -0.53 -6.58 18.21
N PRO A 126 0.73 -6.15 18.43
CA PRO A 126 1.03 -5.12 19.40
C PRO A 126 0.47 -3.74 19.04
N TYR A 127 0.34 -3.43 17.74
CA TYR A 127 -0.08 -2.11 17.27
C TYR A 127 -1.45 -2.14 16.60
N VAL A 128 -2.29 -1.13 16.91
CA VAL A 128 -3.62 -0.96 16.28
C VAL A 128 -3.51 -0.86 14.76
N ILE A 129 -2.46 -0.21 14.25
CA ILE A 129 -2.24 -0.08 12.81
C ILE A 129 -2.00 -1.43 12.12
N GLN A 130 -1.42 -2.44 12.78
CA GLN A 130 -1.28 -3.77 12.19
C GLN A 130 -2.64 -4.44 11.98
N ARG A 131 -3.58 -4.26 12.92
CA ARG A 131 -4.96 -4.75 12.75
C ARG A 131 -5.69 -4.02 11.63
N ALA A 132 -5.54 -2.69 11.53
CA ALA A 132 -6.12 -1.90 10.44
C ALA A 132 -5.50 -2.20 9.06
N ASP A 133 -4.20 -2.50 9.01
CA ASP A 133 -3.54 -3.03 7.83
C ASP A 133 -4.08 -4.41 7.48
N THR A 134 -4.22 -5.29 8.47
CA THR A 134 -4.63 -6.66 8.23
C THR A 134 -6.07 -6.78 7.72
N ILE A 135 -7.01 -6.05 8.33
CA ILE A 135 -8.43 -6.19 7.97
C ILE A 135 -8.68 -5.86 6.49
N ARG A 136 -7.92 -4.92 5.90
CA ARG A 136 -8.08 -4.56 4.48
C ARG A 136 -7.84 -5.74 3.54
N TYR A 137 -6.90 -6.63 3.86
CA TYR A 137 -6.64 -7.83 3.08
C TYR A 137 -7.78 -8.84 3.17
N PHE A 138 -8.31 -9.05 4.39
CA PHE A 138 -9.38 -10.02 4.61
C PHE A 138 -10.71 -9.58 4.00
N VAL A 139 -11.05 -8.29 4.06
CA VAL A 139 -12.29 -7.79 3.45
C VAL A 139 -12.20 -7.82 1.93
N LEU A 140 -11.05 -7.47 1.34
CA LEU A 140 -10.81 -7.60 -0.10
C LEU A 140 -10.81 -9.06 -0.57
N HIS A 141 -10.25 -9.99 0.22
CA HIS A 141 -10.37 -11.41 -0.08
C HIS A 141 -11.83 -11.88 -0.09
N HIS A 142 -12.59 -11.50 0.96
CA HIS A 142 -13.94 -12.01 1.18
C HIS A 142 -15.00 -11.42 0.26
N TYR A 143 -14.98 -10.09 0.10
CA TYR A 143 -15.98 -9.35 -0.66
C TYR A 143 -15.48 -8.96 -2.05
N GLY A 144 -14.16 -8.90 -2.27
CA GLY A 144 -13.58 -8.14 -3.36
C GLY A 144 -13.65 -6.64 -3.07
N GLY A 145 -13.62 -5.83 -4.11
CA GLY A 145 -13.88 -4.40 -4.04
C GLY A 145 -12.62 -3.56 -3.93
N ILE A 146 -12.76 -2.42 -3.26
CA ILE A 146 -11.80 -1.32 -3.26
C ILE A 146 -11.58 -0.92 -1.82
N TYR A 147 -10.39 -1.13 -1.30
CA TYR A 147 -9.99 -0.54 -0.04
C TYR A 147 -9.30 0.79 -0.30
N VAL A 148 -9.69 1.83 0.45
CA VAL A 148 -9.10 3.17 0.35
C VAL A 148 -8.95 3.81 1.73
N ASP A 149 -7.72 4.19 2.10
CA ASP A 149 -7.45 4.91 3.34
C ASP A 149 -8.25 6.24 3.39
N LEU A 150 -8.58 6.68 4.60
CA LEU A 150 -9.43 7.86 4.83
C LEU A 150 -8.80 9.19 4.41
N ASP A 151 -7.49 9.20 4.18
CA ASP A 151 -6.74 10.36 3.71
C ASP A 151 -6.54 10.38 2.19
N ILE A 152 -7.20 9.48 1.46
CA ILE A 152 -7.23 9.42 -0.01
C ILE A 152 -8.62 9.83 -0.50
N GLY A 153 -8.69 10.90 -1.29
CA GLY A 153 -9.91 11.37 -1.92
C GLY A 153 -9.95 11.11 -3.42
N CYS A 154 -11.15 11.12 -4.00
CA CYS A 154 -11.36 10.80 -5.40
C CYS A 154 -11.48 12.07 -6.26
N LEU A 155 -10.78 12.09 -7.38
CA LEU A 155 -10.86 13.11 -8.43
C LEU A 155 -11.64 12.61 -9.66
N ARG A 156 -11.70 11.29 -9.84
CA ARG A 156 -12.35 10.61 -10.98
C ARG A 156 -13.08 9.35 -10.51
N PRO A 157 -14.19 8.97 -11.18
CA PRO A 157 -14.77 7.64 -11.11
C PRO A 157 -13.75 6.52 -11.25
N MET A 158 -13.88 5.47 -10.45
CA MET A 158 -12.99 4.30 -10.51
C MET A 158 -13.46 3.22 -11.49
N ASP A 159 -14.52 3.47 -12.27
CA ASP A 159 -15.20 2.44 -13.09
C ASP A 159 -14.25 1.74 -14.07
N GLN A 160 -13.38 2.51 -14.74
CA GLN A 160 -12.39 1.98 -15.70
C GLN A 160 -11.38 1.03 -15.06
N LEU A 161 -11.17 1.15 -13.74
CA LEU A 161 -10.24 0.30 -13.00
C LEU A 161 -10.86 -1.07 -12.69
N LEU A 162 -12.20 -1.20 -12.70
CA LEU A 162 -12.88 -2.40 -12.23
C LEU A 162 -12.76 -3.61 -13.16
N VAL A 163 -12.32 -3.42 -14.39
CA VAL A 163 -12.14 -4.52 -15.37
C VAL A 163 -10.86 -5.33 -15.12
N HIS A 164 -9.98 -4.85 -14.24
CA HIS A 164 -8.76 -5.57 -13.86
C HIS A 164 -9.01 -6.47 -12.65
N PRO A 165 -8.25 -7.58 -12.46
CA PRO A 165 -8.48 -8.48 -11.33
C PRO A 165 -7.96 -7.89 -10.01
N VAL A 166 -6.76 -7.31 -10.02
CA VAL A 166 -6.14 -6.67 -8.85
C VAL A 166 -5.42 -5.42 -9.30
N ILE A 167 -5.54 -4.33 -8.53
CA ILE A 167 -4.75 -3.11 -8.73
C ILE A 167 -4.09 -2.69 -7.44
N LEU A 168 -2.78 -2.44 -7.50
CA LEU A 168 -1.98 -1.93 -6.39
C LEU A 168 -1.24 -0.66 -6.79
N PRO A 169 -1.20 0.38 -5.94
CA PRO A 169 -0.43 1.59 -6.20
C PRO A 169 1.07 1.34 -6.04
N LYS A 170 1.87 1.96 -6.92
CA LYS A 170 3.32 2.02 -6.77
C LYS A 170 3.68 2.80 -5.50
N THR A 171 4.63 2.29 -4.71
CA THR A 171 5.23 3.04 -3.59
C THR A 171 6.70 3.42 -3.84
N ILE A 172 7.24 4.23 -2.94
CA ILE A 172 8.65 4.63 -2.92
C ILE A 172 9.28 4.20 -1.58
N PRO A 173 10.55 3.75 -1.58
CA PRO A 173 11.47 3.71 -2.72
C PRO A 173 11.21 2.53 -3.70
N VAL A 174 10.60 1.43 -3.25
CA VAL A 174 10.40 0.21 -4.05
C VAL A 174 9.08 -0.49 -3.72
N GLY A 175 8.56 -1.28 -4.66
CA GLY A 175 7.36 -2.09 -4.46
C GLY A 175 6.03 -1.34 -4.58
N VAL A 176 5.03 -1.85 -3.86
CA VAL A 176 3.63 -1.41 -3.87
C VAL A 176 3.18 -0.93 -2.49
N SER A 177 2.15 -0.09 -2.44
CA SER A 177 1.53 0.37 -1.19
C SER A 177 0.26 -0.43 -0.89
N ASN A 178 -0.18 -0.40 0.38
CA ASN A 178 -1.38 -1.06 0.87
C ASN A 178 -2.48 -0.06 1.31
N ASP A 179 -2.30 1.24 1.07
CA ASP A 179 -3.22 2.33 1.43
C ASP A 179 -4.40 2.49 0.45
N LEU A 180 -4.24 2.01 -0.78
CA LEU A 180 -5.29 1.86 -1.77
C LEU A 180 -5.11 0.50 -2.43
N MET A 181 -6.15 -0.32 -2.53
CA MET A 181 -6.04 -1.65 -3.13
C MET A 181 -7.37 -2.06 -3.76
N PHE A 182 -7.31 -2.70 -4.92
CA PHE A 182 -8.46 -3.25 -5.61
C PHE A 182 -8.28 -4.75 -5.75
N SER A 183 -9.35 -5.52 -5.56
CA SER A 183 -9.32 -6.96 -5.82
C SER A 183 -10.66 -7.50 -6.26
N ALA A 184 -10.63 -8.42 -7.22
CA ALA A 184 -11.70 -9.38 -7.42
C ALA A 184 -11.85 -10.24 -6.16
N LYS A 185 -13.09 -10.65 -5.89
CA LYS A 185 -13.43 -11.51 -4.76
C LYS A 185 -12.70 -12.85 -4.87
N GLY A 186 -12.06 -13.30 -3.79
CA GLY A 186 -11.38 -14.59 -3.73
C GLY A 186 -10.13 -14.70 -4.63
N HIS A 187 -9.56 -13.57 -5.05
CA HIS A 187 -8.39 -13.59 -5.94
C HIS A 187 -7.19 -14.30 -5.26
N PRO A 188 -6.46 -15.20 -5.95
CA PRO A 188 -5.37 -15.99 -5.34
C PRO A 188 -4.26 -15.15 -4.69
N PHE A 189 -3.98 -13.95 -5.22
CA PHE A 189 -3.06 -13.01 -4.59
C PHE A 189 -3.52 -12.57 -3.18
N MET A 190 -4.82 -12.28 -3.00
CA MET A 190 -5.36 -11.94 -1.67
C MET A 190 -5.33 -13.14 -0.73
N GLU A 191 -5.65 -14.33 -1.24
CA GLU A 191 -5.56 -15.59 -0.48
C GLU A 191 -4.13 -15.84 0.01
N GLN A 192 -3.14 -15.72 -0.86
CA GLN A 192 -1.72 -15.82 -0.48
C GLN A 192 -1.34 -14.73 0.53
N THR A 193 -1.85 -13.50 0.36
CA THR A 193 -1.58 -12.39 1.27
C THR A 193 -2.06 -12.71 2.68
N ILE A 194 -3.32 -13.11 2.87
CA ILE A 194 -3.86 -13.37 4.21
C ILE A 194 -3.20 -14.56 4.90
N HIS A 195 -2.83 -15.61 4.15
CA HIS A 195 -2.20 -16.81 4.72
C HIS A 195 -0.73 -16.59 5.13
N ASN A 196 -0.07 -15.55 4.61
CA ASN A 196 1.32 -15.25 4.98
C ASN A 196 1.43 -14.27 6.16
N LEU A 197 0.36 -13.59 6.57
CA LEU A 197 0.41 -12.60 7.66
C LEU A 197 1.00 -13.16 8.96
N ALA A 198 0.60 -14.37 9.36
CA ALA A 198 1.12 -15.01 10.58
C ALA A 198 2.61 -15.35 10.47
N THR A 199 3.09 -15.72 9.29
CA THR A 199 4.52 -16.00 9.04
C THR A 199 5.37 -14.73 9.15
N PHE A 200 4.79 -13.57 8.79
CA PHE A 200 5.47 -12.27 8.81
C PHE A 200 5.24 -11.49 10.10
N ASP A 201 4.52 -12.06 11.09
CA ASP A 201 4.32 -11.44 12.42
C ASP A 201 5.61 -11.50 13.25
N HIS A 202 6.54 -10.61 12.89
CA HIS A 202 7.81 -10.41 13.57
C HIS A 202 7.80 -9.06 14.28
N SER A 203 8.45 -9.00 15.45
CA SER A 203 8.66 -7.76 16.18
C SER A 203 10.13 -7.33 16.09
N TRP A 204 10.36 -6.07 15.74
CA TRP A 204 11.68 -5.45 15.73
C TRP A 204 11.78 -4.41 16.84
N ILE A 205 13.01 -3.95 17.12
CA ILE A 205 13.28 -2.96 18.18
C ILE A 205 12.50 -1.65 17.97
N LEU A 206 12.19 -1.30 16.71
CA LEU A 206 11.49 -0.09 16.34
C LEU A 206 10.06 -0.40 15.85
N ASN A 207 9.11 0.48 16.16
CA ASN A 207 7.71 0.34 15.78
C ASN A 207 7.54 0.37 14.25
N TYR A 208 8.15 1.35 13.58
CA TYR A 208 7.96 1.54 12.14
C TYR A 208 8.36 0.33 11.28
N PRO A 209 9.57 -0.28 11.42
CA PRO A 209 9.90 -1.53 10.74
C PRO A 209 8.96 -2.67 11.10
N THR A 210 8.50 -2.74 12.35
CA THR A 210 7.56 -3.77 12.80
C THR A 210 6.27 -3.74 12.00
N VAL A 211 5.62 -2.60 11.92
CA VAL A 211 4.39 -2.47 11.13
C VAL A 211 4.68 -2.65 9.64
N MET A 212 5.76 -2.03 9.14
CA MET A 212 6.10 -2.00 7.71
C MET A 212 6.27 -3.40 7.10
N PHE A 213 6.95 -4.30 7.81
CA PHE A 213 7.32 -5.63 7.32
C PHE A 213 6.36 -6.75 7.75
N SER A 214 5.51 -6.54 8.76
CA SER A 214 4.54 -7.56 9.18
C SER A 214 3.21 -7.45 8.44
N THR A 215 2.66 -6.24 8.33
CA THR A 215 1.34 -5.99 7.74
C THR A 215 1.34 -4.86 6.73
N GLY A 216 2.46 -4.15 6.59
CA GLY A 216 2.56 -2.91 5.82
C GLY A 216 2.86 -3.04 4.32
N PRO A 217 3.24 -1.90 3.69
CA PRO A 217 3.66 -1.86 2.29
C PRO A 217 4.80 -2.83 1.94
N MET A 218 5.79 -3.03 2.82
CA MET A 218 6.89 -3.98 2.52
C MET A 218 6.42 -5.43 2.60
N PHE A 219 5.53 -5.76 3.53
CA PHE A 219 4.89 -7.07 3.56
C PHE A 219 4.20 -7.37 2.22
N VAL A 220 3.29 -6.49 1.77
CA VAL A 220 2.56 -6.69 0.50
C VAL A 220 3.51 -6.69 -0.70
N SER A 221 4.57 -5.87 -0.68
CA SER A 221 5.57 -5.85 -1.75
C SER A 221 6.32 -7.19 -1.87
N ILE A 222 6.65 -7.83 -0.75
CA ILE A 222 7.27 -9.15 -0.74
C ILE A 222 6.28 -10.19 -1.27
N ILE A 223 5.02 -10.18 -0.82
CA ILE A 223 4.00 -11.11 -1.32
C ILE A 223 3.75 -10.90 -2.83
N TYR A 224 3.71 -9.66 -3.30
CA TYR A 224 3.60 -9.32 -4.72
C TYR A 224 4.76 -9.92 -5.54
N ALA A 225 6.00 -9.75 -5.09
CA ALA A 225 7.18 -10.30 -5.78
C ALA A 225 7.14 -11.83 -5.82
N LEU A 226 6.74 -12.47 -4.72
CA LEU A 226 6.57 -13.93 -4.66
C LEU A 226 5.46 -14.42 -5.60
N TYR A 227 4.30 -13.76 -5.62
CA TYR A 227 3.18 -14.13 -6.47
C TYR A 227 3.51 -13.97 -7.96
N THR A 228 4.07 -12.82 -8.34
CA THR A 228 4.34 -12.49 -9.75
C THR A 228 5.53 -13.24 -10.35
N SER A 229 6.39 -13.84 -9.52
CA SER A 229 7.43 -14.77 -9.99
C SER A 229 6.85 -16.01 -10.69
N HIS A 230 5.57 -16.35 -10.44
CA HIS A 230 4.88 -17.47 -11.07
C HIS A 230 3.66 -17.04 -11.90
N ASN A 231 3.01 -15.91 -11.58
CA ASN A 231 1.83 -15.42 -12.30
C ASN A 231 1.80 -13.88 -12.40
N SER A 232 2.27 -13.32 -13.51
CA SER A 232 2.54 -11.88 -13.65
C SER A 232 1.43 -11.04 -14.29
N ARG A 233 0.38 -11.63 -14.89
CA ARG A 233 -0.55 -10.88 -15.76
C ARG A 233 -1.80 -10.34 -15.05
N ASP A 234 -2.11 -10.84 -13.87
CA ASP A 234 -3.40 -10.57 -13.21
C ASP A 234 -3.36 -9.36 -12.26
N ILE A 235 -2.16 -8.86 -11.92
CA ILE A 235 -1.98 -7.72 -11.03
C ILE A 235 -1.50 -6.52 -11.84
N ARG A 236 -2.28 -5.44 -11.79
CA ARG A 236 -1.95 -4.17 -12.43
C ARG A 236 -1.46 -3.16 -11.41
N ILE A 237 -0.56 -2.28 -11.84
CA ILE A 237 0.06 -1.29 -10.96
C ILE A 237 -0.41 0.11 -11.34
N LEU A 238 -0.94 0.84 -10.36
CA LEU A 238 -1.31 2.23 -10.52
C LEU A 238 -0.05 3.10 -10.39
N PRO A 239 0.44 3.72 -11.49
CA PRO A 239 1.64 4.54 -11.46
C PRO A 239 1.38 5.86 -10.72
N LYS A 240 2.47 6.55 -10.35
CA LYS A 240 2.42 7.88 -9.72
C LYS A 240 1.52 8.89 -10.48
N ALA A 241 1.52 8.86 -11.82
CA ALA A 241 0.72 9.77 -12.63
C ALA A 241 -0.80 9.56 -12.49
N LEU A 242 -1.24 8.33 -12.17
CA LEU A 242 -2.65 7.99 -11.97
C LEU A 242 -3.02 7.88 -10.49
N TYR A 243 -2.04 7.64 -9.62
CA TYR A 243 -2.24 7.53 -8.18
C TYR A 243 -2.14 8.88 -7.45
N GLY A 244 -1.31 9.81 -7.92
CA GLY A 244 -1.15 11.16 -7.37
C GLY A 244 -0.29 11.26 -6.11
N LYS A 245 0.00 10.17 -5.39
CA LYS A 245 0.84 10.21 -4.18
C LYS A 245 2.27 10.61 -4.51
N ASN A 246 2.84 11.55 -3.76
CA ASN A 246 4.17 12.14 -3.98
C ASN A 246 4.33 12.84 -5.34
N ALA A 247 3.24 13.18 -6.04
CA ALA A 247 3.25 14.06 -7.21
C ALA A 247 3.34 15.52 -6.77
N LYS A 248 4.19 16.30 -7.45
CA LYS A 248 4.15 17.76 -7.32
C LYS A 248 2.96 18.31 -8.11
N ASP A 249 2.62 19.55 -7.83
CA ASP A 249 1.56 20.26 -8.56
C ASP A 249 1.82 20.19 -10.07
N GLY A 250 0.81 19.71 -10.80
CA GLY A 250 0.88 19.52 -12.25
C GLY A 250 1.58 18.25 -12.75
N GLU A 251 2.20 17.43 -11.90
CA GLU A 251 2.86 16.17 -12.32
C GLU A 251 1.88 15.02 -12.59
N ALA A 252 0.69 15.07 -12.00
CA ALA A 252 -0.34 14.02 -12.12
C ALA A 252 -1.73 14.63 -12.42
N PRO A 253 -1.89 15.36 -13.55
CA PRO A 253 -3.13 16.08 -13.86
C PRO A 253 -4.32 15.15 -14.10
N HIS A 254 -4.07 13.90 -14.47
CA HIS A 254 -5.10 12.88 -14.73
C HIS A 254 -5.22 11.86 -13.58
N SER A 255 -4.71 12.18 -12.39
CA SER A 255 -4.82 11.30 -11.23
C SER A 255 -6.27 10.95 -10.92
N PHE A 256 -6.51 9.71 -10.51
CA PHE A 256 -7.80 9.30 -9.94
C PHE A 256 -7.97 9.81 -8.50
N PHE A 257 -6.87 10.14 -7.82
CA PHE A 257 -6.88 10.42 -6.38
C PHE A 257 -6.09 11.68 -6.01
N TYR A 258 -6.51 12.31 -4.93
CA TYR A 258 -5.75 13.31 -4.19
C TYR A 258 -5.44 12.78 -2.78
N HIS A 259 -4.36 13.27 -2.17
CA HIS A 259 -3.85 12.76 -0.89
C HIS A 259 -3.78 13.86 0.15
N LEU A 260 -4.42 13.64 1.31
CA LEU A 260 -4.14 14.40 2.51
C LEU A 260 -2.95 13.73 3.22
N TYR A 261 -1.98 14.52 3.69
CA TYR A 261 -0.93 13.93 4.53
C TYR A 261 -1.51 13.60 5.91
N GLY A 262 -1.77 12.31 6.14
CA GLY A 262 -2.11 11.70 7.43
C GLY A 262 -0.87 11.20 8.19
N SER A 263 -1.07 10.81 9.46
CA SER A 263 0.02 10.40 10.36
C SER A 263 -0.26 9.07 11.08
N SER A 264 -1.11 8.21 10.52
CA SER A 264 -1.53 6.94 11.14
C SER A 264 -0.36 5.97 11.41
N TRP A 265 0.73 6.11 10.64
CA TRP A 265 1.99 5.35 10.77
C TRP A 265 3.03 5.99 11.69
N HIS A 266 2.82 7.24 12.08
CA HIS A 266 3.83 8.05 12.73
C HIS A 266 3.60 8.06 14.24
N ALA A 267 4.14 7.03 14.91
CA ALA A 267 4.41 7.07 16.34
C ALA A 267 5.66 7.94 16.61
N GLU A 268 6.14 7.98 17.87
CA GLU A 268 7.25 8.83 18.33
C GLU A 268 8.56 8.69 17.51
N ASP A 269 8.72 7.64 16.70
CA ASP A 269 9.87 7.37 15.83
C ASP A 269 9.80 8.02 14.43
N ALA A 270 8.67 8.67 14.09
CA ALA A 270 8.49 9.39 12.82
C ALA A 270 9.55 10.47 12.60
N GLY A 271 10.00 11.14 13.66
CA GLY A 271 11.08 12.13 13.61
C GLY A 271 12.43 11.52 13.23
N PHE A 272 12.73 10.31 13.72
CA PHE A 272 13.97 9.61 13.41
C PHE A 272 13.98 9.06 11.97
N ILE A 273 12.85 8.54 11.50
CA ILE A 273 12.70 8.07 10.11
C ILE A 273 12.70 9.25 9.12
N ALA A 274 12.02 10.36 9.43
CA ALA A 274 12.08 11.58 8.63
C ALA A 274 13.52 12.15 8.59
N PHE A 275 14.23 12.12 9.72
CA PHE A 275 15.64 12.46 9.78
C PHE A 275 16.49 11.55 8.88
N LEU A 276 16.31 10.23 8.91
CA LEU A 276 17.03 9.31 8.02
C LEU A 276 16.67 9.51 6.54
N ARG A 277 15.41 9.83 6.22
CA ARG A 277 14.98 10.17 4.86
C ARG A 277 15.66 11.44 4.35
N ASP A 278 15.65 12.50 5.16
CA ASP A 278 16.07 13.84 4.74
C ASP A 278 17.58 14.05 4.88
N LYS A 279 18.22 13.37 5.84
CA LYS A 279 19.67 13.49 6.16
C LYS A 279 20.47 12.21 5.92
N GLY A 280 19.84 11.05 5.69
CA GLY A 280 20.55 9.79 5.42
C GLY A 280 21.41 9.83 4.17
N LYS A 281 20.97 10.55 3.13
CA LYS A 281 21.82 10.82 1.94
C LYS A 281 23.04 11.65 2.29
N ILE A 282 22.92 12.64 3.18
CA ILE A 282 24.04 13.49 3.63
C ILE A 282 25.00 12.67 4.51
N LEU A 283 24.49 11.82 5.40
CA LEU A 283 25.29 10.89 6.20
C LEU A 283 26.05 9.88 5.32
N MET A 284 25.44 9.39 4.24
CA MET A 284 26.12 8.54 3.25
C MET A 284 27.23 9.29 2.47
N TRP A 285 27.05 10.58 2.19
CA TRP A 285 28.04 11.40 1.49
C TRP A 285 29.18 11.89 2.39
N ILE A 286 28.92 12.12 3.69
CA ILE A 286 29.95 12.52 4.68
C ILE A 286 30.73 11.29 5.18
N GLY A 287 30.15 10.10 5.07
CA GLY A 287 30.79 8.82 5.42
C GLY A 287 31.63 8.16 4.31
N LEU A 288 31.80 8.83 3.17
CA LEU A 288 32.68 8.47 2.05
C LEU A 288 33.87 9.45 2.00
#